data_AF-A0A2T9ZL82-F1
#
_entry.id   AF-A0A2T9ZL82-F1
#
_cell.length_a   1.000
_cell.length_b   1.000
_cell.length_c   1.000
_cell.angle_alpha   90.00
_cell.angle_beta   90.00
_cell.angle_gamma   90.00
#
_symmetry.space_group_name_H-M   'P 1'
#
loop_
_entity.id
_entity.type
_entity.pdbx_description
1 polymer ?
#
loop_
_entity_poly.entity_id
_entity_poly.type
_entity_poly.pdbx_seq_one_letter_code
_entity_poly.pdbx_strand_id
1 'polypeptide(L)'
;MDLQKEITALLSSLDEIEYDEKQSLTEAKKLSEIIRDYLVEKQPGYKYVVNVNLGSGDEQAIRITTACNWDLEKDKIIKAEYWTVRP
;
A
#
# COMPACT_ATOMS: atom_id res chain seq x y z
N MET A 1 18.44 -1.42 2.32
CA MET A 1 17.15 -2.01 2.73
C MET A 1 16.11 -1.41 1.81
N ASP A 2 15.38 -2.24 1.07
CA ASP A 2 14.45 -1.81 0.04
C ASP A 2 13.02 -1.99 0.55
N LEU A 3 12.53 -0.97 1.27
CA LEU A 3 11.20 -0.98 1.88
C LEU A 3 10.10 -1.23 0.84
N GLN A 4 10.28 -0.80 -0.41
CA GLN A 4 9.32 -1.08 -1.47
C GLN A 4 9.18 -2.58 -1.70
N LYS A 5 10.31 -3.29 -1.81
CA LYS A 5 10.33 -4.74 -2.00
C LYS A 5 9.71 -5.49 -0.81
N GLU A 6 9.98 -5.04 0.41
CA GLU A 6 9.43 -5.64 1.63
C GLU A 6 7.91 -5.44 1.73
N ILE A 7 7.40 -4.25 1.41
CA ILE A 7 5.97 -3.97 1.38
C ILE A 7 5.29 -4.80 0.28
N THR A 8 5.88 -4.91 -0.91
CA THR A 8 5.34 -5.78 -1.97
C THR A 8 5.29 -7.25 -1.52
N ALA A 9 6.28 -7.74 -0.79
CA ALA A 9 6.27 -9.10 -0.24
C ALA A 9 5.18 -9.27 0.83
N LEU A 10 4.99 -8.27 1.71
CA LEU A 10 3.89 -8.25 2.68
C LEU A 10 2.53 -8.29 1.98
N LEU A 11 2.33 -7.49 0.93
CA LEU A 11 1.12 -7.50 0.11
C LEU A 11 0.90 -8.86 -0.57
N SER A 12 1.96 -9.51 -1.03
CA SER A 12 1.87 -10.85 -1.65
C SER A 12 1.46 -11.94 -0.65
N SER A 13 1.72 -11.75 0.65
CA SER A 13 1.23 -12.68 1.68
C SER A 13 -0.27 -12.54 1.98
N LEU A 14 -0.93 -11.54 1.38
CA LEU A 14 -2.35 -11.22 1.55
C LEU A 14 -3.19 -11.71 0.35
N ASP A 15 -2.62 -12.60 -0.48
CA ASP A 15 -3.18 -13.14 -1.73
C ASP A 15 -4.53 -13.88 -1.57
N GLU A 16 -4.92 -14.17 -0.33
CA GLU A 16 -6.17 -14.88 -0.02
C GLU A 16 -7.41 -13.95 0.02
N ILE A 17 -7.24 -12.64 -0.16
CA ILE A 17 -8.35 -11.68 -0.10
C ILE A 17 -8.89 -11.44 -1.51
N GLU A 18 -10.05 -12.03 -1.82
CA GLU A 18 -10.83 -11.71 -3.01
C GLU A 18 -11.49 -10.33 -2.84
N TYR A 19 -11.49 -9.51 -3.88
CA TYR A 19 -12.10 -8.18 -3.81
C TYR A 19 -13.62 -8.26 -3.63
N ASP A 20 -14.12 -7.75 -2.50
CA ASP A 20 -15.55 -7.53 -2.25
C ASP A 20 -15.81 -6.02 -2.10
N GLU A 21 -16.60 -5.44 -3.01
CA GLU A 21 -16.95 -4.02 -2.98
C GLU A 21 -17.49 -3.56 -1.62
N LYS A 22 -18.31 -4.39 -0.96
CA LYS A 22 -18.94 -4.06 0.34
C LYS A 22 -17.94 -4.07 1.49
N GLN A 23 -16.87 -4.85 1.37
CA GLN A 23 -15.83 -4.99 2.39
C GLN A 23 -14.56 -4.19 2.07
N SER A 24 -14.41 -3.73 0.83
CA SER A 24 -13.23 -3.04 0.30
C SER A 24 -12.74 -1.91 1.20
N LEU A 25 -13.63 -1.07 1.74
CA LEU A 25 -13.25 0.01 2.66
C LEU A 25 -12.68 -0.54 3.99
N THR A 26 -13.29 -1.60 4.52
CA THR A 26 -12.86 -2.24 5.76
C THR A 26 -11.52 -2.94 5.56
N GLU A 27 -11.35 -3.62 4.43
CA GLU A 27 -10.12 -4.30 4.06
C GLU A 27 -8.99 -3.31 3.81
N ALA A 28 -9.23 -2.24 3.04
CA ALA A 28 -8.26 -1.18 2.81
C ALA A 28 -7.78 -0.55 4.12
N LYS A 29 -8.70 -0.33 5.07
CA LYS A 29 -8.36 0.15 6.41
C LYS A 29 -7.47 -0.85 7.17
N LYS A 30 -7.87 -2.13 7.25
CA LYS A 30 -7.07 -3.17 7.91
C LYS A 30 -5.66 -3.27 7.31
N LEU A 31 -5.56 -3.27 5.98
CA LEU A 31 -4.28 -3.28 5.27
C LEU A 31 -3.44 -2.04 5.59
N SER A 32 -4.05 -0.86 5.62
CA SER A 32 -3.34 0.37 5.96
C SER A 32 -2.77 0.34 7.38
N GLU A 33 -3.48 -0.28 8.34
CA GLU A 33 -3.03 -0.45 9.72
C GLU A 33 -1.87 -1.45 9.81
N ILE A 34 -1.98 -2.60 9.15
CA ILE A 34 -0.90 -3.62 9.08
C ILE A 34 0.38 -3.02 8.50
N ILE A 35 0.29 -2.32 7.37
CA ILE A 35 1.44 -1.68 6.71
C ILE A 35 2.05 -0.60 7.61
N ARG A 36 1.21 0.23 8.24
CA ARG A 36 1.68 1.27 9.15
C ARG A 36 2.42 0.67 10.34
N ASP A 37 1.85 -0.35 10.97
CA ASP A 37 2.43 -0.98 12.16
C ASP A 37 3.77 -1.64 11.81
N TYR A 38 3.86 -2.31 10.65
CA TYR A 38 5.13 -2.81 10.09
C TYR A 38 6.18 -1.71 9.93
N LEU A 39 5.80 -0.56 9.37
CA LEU A 39 6.72 0.57 9.15
C LEU A 39 7.20 1.19 10.48
N VAL A 40 6.31 1.33 11.45
CA VAL A 40 6.65 1.84 12.79
C VAL A 40 7.64 0.90 13.49
N GLU A 41 7.45 -0.42 13.37
CA GLU A 41 8.37 -1.41 13.95
C GLU A 41 9.75 -1.38 13.26
N LYS A 42 9.78 -1.32 11.93
CA LYS A 42 11.03 -1.38 11.16
C LYS A 42 11.84 -0.09 11.21
N GLN A 43 11.17 1.05 11.21
CA GLN A 43 11.81 2.37 11.19
C GLN A 43 11.10 3.29 12.18
N PRO A 44 11.34 3.11 13.49
CA PRO A 44 10.77 3.97 14.50
C PRO A 44 11.29 5.41 14.37
N GLY A 45 10.47 6.39 14.77
CA GLY A 45 10.84 7.81 14.78
C GLY A 45 10.36 8.62 13.57
N TYR A 46 9.83 7.97 12.54
CA TYR A 46 9.15 8.64 11.43
C TYR A 46 7.64 8.71 11.65
N LYS A 47 6.99 9.68 10.98
CA LYS A 47 5.53 9.73 10.86
C LYS A 47 5.14 9.09 9.54
N TYR A 48 4.24 8.10 9.61
CA TYR A 48 3.78 7.36 8.43
C TYR A 48 2.38 7.79 8.01
N VAL A 49 2.24 8.10 6.73
CA VAL A 49 0.95 8.25 6.05
C VAL A 49 0.83 7.09 5.07
N VAL A 50 -0.13 6.20 5.30
CA VAL A 50 -0.37 5.02 4.46
C VAL A 50 -1.70 5.21 3.73
N ASN A 51 -1.67 5.10 2.41
CA ASN A 51 -2.85 5.11 1.57
C ASN A 51 -2.90 3.79 0.78
N VAL A 52 -4.03 3.09 0.88
CA VAL A 52 -4.27 1.81 0.21
C VAL A 52 -5.42 2.00 -0.76
N ASN A 53 -5.21 1.61 -2.01
CA ASN A 53 -6.24 1.59 -3.04
C ASN A 53 -6.50 0.13 -3.39
N LEU A 54 -7.76 -0.30 -3.23
CA LEU A 54 -8.23 -1.62 -3.64
C LEU A 54 -9.22 -1.44 -4.78
N GLY A 55 -9.12 -2.29 -5.80
CA GLY A 55 -10.04 -2.30 -6.93
C GLY A 55 -10.10 -3.69 -7.56
N SER A 56 -11.16 -3.96 -8.30
CA SER A 56 -11.23 -5.14 -9.15
C SER A 56 -10.24 -5.01 -10.30
N GLY A 57 -9.72 -6.14 -10.77
CA GLY A 57 -8.82 -6.22 -11.94
C GLY A 57 -9.54 -6.05 -13.28
N ASP A 58 -10.78 -5.55 -13.29
CA ASP A 58 -11.53 -5.35 -14.52
C ASP A 58 -10.87 -4.24 -15.37
N GLU A 59 -11.01 -4.34 -16.70
CA GLU A 59 -10.21 -3.77 -17.80
C GLU A 59 -9.95 -2.24 -17.85
N GLN A 60 -10.15 -1.49 -16.77
CA GLN A 60 -9.90 -0.05 -16.71
C GLN A 60 -8.47 0.25 -16.22
N ALA A 61 -7.70 0.91 -17.09
CA ALA A 61 -6.38 1.41 -16.73
C ALA A 61 -6.49 2.53 -15.67
N ILE A 62 -5.92 2.29 -14.49
CA ILE A 62 -5.82 3.27 -13.42
C ILE A 62 -4.40 3.81 -13.33
N ARG A 63 -4.26 5.13 -13.23
CA ARG A 63 -2.98 5.80 -12.95
C ARG A 63 -3.08 6.63 -11.69
N ILE A 64 -2.27 6.29 -10.67
CA ILE A 64 -2.23 7.03 -9.41
C ILE A 64 -0.93 7.86 -9.32
N THR A 65 -1.09 9.18 -9.36
CA THR A 65 0.00 10.14 -9.14
C THR A 65 -0.21 10.87 -7.83
N THR A 66 0.88 11.11 -7.09
CA THR A 66 0.87 11.83 -5.82
C THR A 66 1.97 12.86 -5.88
N ALA A 67 1.63 14.10 -5.56
CA ALA A 67 2.57 15.21 -5.41
C ALA A 67 2.45 15.75 -3.99
N CYS A 68 3.59 15.94 -3.33
CA CYS A 68 3.66 16.45 -1.97
C CYS A 68 4.59 17.66 -1.93
N ASN A 69 4.29 18.64 -1.07
CA ASN A 69 5.17 19.75 -0.75
C ASN A 69 5.82 19.49 0.62
N TRP A 70 6.87 18.66 0.62
CA TRP A 70 7.52 18.12 1.81
C TRP A 70 9.03 18.41 1.81
N ASP A 71 9.70 18.15 2.94
CA ASP A 71 11.17 18.28 3.02
C ASP A 71 11.81 17.16 2.21
N LEU A 72 12.37 17.49 1.04
CA LEU A 72 12.91 16.52 0.08
C LEU A 72 14.09 15.69 0.62
N GLU A 73 14.76 16.15 1.68
CA GLU A 73 15.87 15.42 2.29
C GLU A 73 15.39 14.40 3.31
N LYS A 74 14.28 14.70 4.01
CA LYS A 74 13.79 13.92 5.15
C LYS A 74 12.59 13.04 4.81
N ASP A 75 11.75 13.51 3.91
CA ASP A 75 10.47 12.90 3.59
C ASP A 75 10.58 12.11 2.28
N LYS A 76 9.96 10.93 2.25
CA LYS A 76 9.99 10.04 1.08
C LYS A 76 8.62 9.47 0.80
N ILE A 77 8.36 9.24 -0.49
CA ILE A 77 7.20 8.48 -0.95
C ILE A 77 7.70 7.12 -1.43
N ILE A 78 7.05 6.06 -0.95
CA ILE A 78 7.25 4.69 -1.41
C ILE A 78 5.94 4.22 -2.04
N LYS A 79 6.02 3.58 -3.20
CA LYS A 79 4.86 2.98 -3.88
C LYS A 79 5.07 1.49 -4.03
N ALA A 80 4.08 0.71 -3.67
CA ALA A 80 4.05 -0.73 -3.87
C ALA A 80 2.71 -1.09 -4.52
N GLU A 81 2.76 -2.01 -5.47
CA GLU A 81 1.61 -2.47 -6.23
C GLU A 81 1.59 -4.00 -6.21
N TYR A 82 0.38 -4.57 -6.12
CA TYR A 82 0.15 -6.01 -6.11
C TYR A 82 -1.11 -6.33 -6.90
N TRP A 83 -1.09 -7.45 -7.63
CA TRP A 83 -2.19 -7.92 -8.49
C TRP A 83 -2.28 -9.43 -8.36
N THR A 84 -3.44 -9.96 -7.99
CA THR A 84 -3.71 -11.41 -7.86
C THR A 84 -3.79 -12.07 -9.23
N VAL A 85 -4.41 -11.40 -10.20
CA VAL A 85 -4.42 -11.76 -11.62
C VAL A 85 -3.87 -10.57 -12.39
N ARG A 86 -2.76 -10.75 -13.11
CA ARG A 86 -2.28 -9.71 -14.04
C ARG A 86 -3.25 -9.65 -15.23
N PRO A 87 -3.70 -8.45 -15.65
CA PRO A 87 -4.29 -8.28 -16.97
C PRO A 87 -3.30 -8.64 -18.09
#